data_AF-A0A7C5NAG6-F1
#
_entry.id   AF-A0A7C5NAG6-F1
#
_cell.length_a   1.000
_cell.length_b   1.000
_cell.length_c   1.000
_cell.angle_alpha   90.00
_cell.angle_beta   90.00
_cell.angle_gamma   90.00
#
_symmetry.space_group_name_H-M   'P 1'
#
loop_
_entity.id
_entity.type
_entity.pdbx_description
1 polymer ?
#
loop_
_entity_poly.entity_id
_entity_poly.type
_entity_poly.pdbx_seq_one_letter_code
_entity_poly.pdbx_strand_id
1 'polypeptide(L)' 'GGKSWDGLWIDSHDHPVELDALALLKDVLPRAMNLRAIIVERDDRLPELSCLLDEVRAVRAVVRDAMGAA' A
#
# COMPACT_ATOMS: atom_id res chain seq x y z
N GLY A 1 6.76 -0.25 5.41
CA GLY A 1 6.48 0.91 6.28
C GLY A 1 7.74 1.18 7.07
N GLY A 2 7.62 1.44 8.37
CA GLY A 2 8.75 1.23 9.27
C GLY A 2 8.78 2.09 10.52
N LYS A 3 9.29 1.53 11.61
CA LYS A 3 9.60 2.24 12.85
C LYS A 3 11.01 1.93 13.31
N SER A 4 11.68 2.93 13.87
CA SER A 4 12.94 2.71 14.57
C SER A 4 12.65 2.29 16.02
N TRP A 5 13.31 1.23 16.48
CA TRP A 5 13.20 0.76 17.86
C TRP A 5 14.52 0.12 18.29
N ASP A 6 15.06 0.57 19.42
CA ASP A 6 16.35 0.10 19.97
C ASP A 6 17.51 0.05 18.96
N GLY A 7 17.60 1.09 18.12
CA GLY A 7 18.64 1.21 17.09
C GLY A 7 18.43 0.33 15.85
N LEU A 8 17.32 -0.42 15.78
CA LEU A 8 16.94 -1.23 14.63
C LEU A 8 15.85 -0.54 13.81
N TRP A 9 15.89 -0.77 12.50
CA TRP A 9 14.77 -0.46 11.62
C TRP A 9 13.88 -1.70 11.52
N ILE A 10 12.64 -1.56 11.98
CA ILE A 10 11.61 -2.57 11.89
C ILE A 10 10.71 -2.19 10.73
N ASP A 11 10.47 -3.12 9.80
CA ASP A 11 9.50 -2.93 8.73
C ASP A 11 8.07 -3.13 9.25
N SER A 12 7.61 -2.20 10.08
CA SER A 12 6.24 -2.19 10.59
C SER A 12 5.27 -1.61 9.58
N HIS A 13 4.03 -2.10 9.65
CA HIS A 13 2.90 -1.72 8.81
C HIS A 13 1.73 -1.23 9.68
N ASP A 14 2.05 -0.46 10.71
CA ASP A 14 1.15 -0.07 11.78
C ASP A 14 0.46 1.29 11.51
N HIS A 15 0.59 1.80 10.29
CA HIS A 15 0.01 3.05 9.82
C HIS A 15 -0.70 2.87 8.47
N PRO A 16 -1.70 3.73 8.15
CA PRO A 16 -2.35 3.69 6.84
C PRO A 16 -1.35 3.87 5.70
N VAL A 17 -1.69 3.34 4.52
CA VAL A 17 -0.90 3.56 3.31
C VAL A 17 -0.74 5.07 3.04
N GLU A 18 0.49 5.54 3.00
CA GLU A 18 0.81 6.95 2.76
C GLU A 18 0.52 7.37 1.31
N LEU A 19 0.15 8.63 1.12
CA LEU A 19 -0.11 9.17 -0.22
C LEU A 19 1.13 9.09 -1.13
N ASP A 20 2.33 9.26 -0.57
CA ASP A 20 3.58 9.17 -1.31
C ASP A 20 3.83 7.74 -1.82
N ALA A 21 3.47 6.72 -1.02
CA ALA A 21 3.54 5.32 -1.45
C ALA A 21 2.54 5.03 -2.58
N LEU A 22 1.33 5.60 -2.52
CA LEU A 22 0.34 5.51 -3.61
C LEU A 22 0.82 6.21 -4.89
N ALA A 23 1.47 7.38 -4.76
CA ALA A 23 2.07 8.07 -5.91
C ALA A 23 3.18 7.22 -6.55
N LEU A 24 4.06 6.63 -5.75
CA LEU A 24 5.11 5.74 -6.23
C LEU A 24 4.54 4.49 -6.91
N LEU A 25 3.45 3.92 -6.38
CA LEU A 25 2.78 2.77 -6.99
C LEU A 25 2.36 3.08 -8.44
N LYS A 26 1.81 4.27 -8.70
CA LYS A 26 1.46 4.72 -10.05
C LYS A 26 2.65 4.70 -11.01
N ASP A 27 3.83 5.07 -10.53
CA ASP A 27 5.06 5.09 -11.33
C ASP A 27 5.65 3.69 -11.52
N VAL A 28 5.49 2.79 -10.54
CA VAL A 28 6.02 1.43 -10.60
C VAL A 28 5.18 0.53 -11.51
N LEU A 29 3.85 0.69 -11.50
CA LEU A 29 2.91 -0.19 -12.23
C LEU A 29 3.26 -0.42 -13.72
N PRO A 30 3.56 0.61 -14.53
CA PRO A 30 3.93 0.42 -15.95
C PRO A 30 5.20 -0.42 -16.16
N ARG A 31 6.03 -0.56 -15.13
CA ARG A 31 7.30 -1.31 -15.18
C ARG A 31 7.15 -2.75 -14.65
N ALA A 32 6.04 -3.04 -13.97
CA ALA A 32 5.79 -4.33 -13.33
C ALA A 32 4.92 -5.25 -14.22
N MET A 33 5.40 -5.58 -15.42
CA MET A 33 4.63 -6.30 -16.46
C MET A 33 4.05 -7.66 -16.03
N ASN A 34 4.64 -8.30 -15.02
CA ASN A 34 4.21 -9.62 -14.51
C ASN A 34 3.58 -9.54 -13.11
N LEU A 35 3.12 -8.36 -12.69
CA LEU A 35 2.51 -8.18 -11.38
C LEU A 35 1.24 -9.04 -11.24
N ARG A 36 1.20 -9.90 -10.21
CA ARG A 36 0.08 -10.83 -9.97
C ARG A 36 -0.88 -10.35 -8.89
N ALA A 37 -0.36 -9.64 -7.91
CA ALA A 37 -1.11 -9.17 -6.76
C ALA A 37 -0.42 -7.95 -6.15
N ILE A 38 -1.22 -7.13 -5.47
CA ILE A 38 -0.76 -6.09 -4.54
C ILE A 38 -1.42 -6.41 -3.20
N ILE A 39 -0.64 -6.38 -2.13
CA ILE A 39 -1.11 -6.67 -0.78
C ILE A 39 -1.03 -5.36 0.01
N VAL A 40 -2.10 -5.03 0.71
CA VAL A 40 -2.07 -4.00 1.76
C VAL A 40 -1.79 -4.74 3.06
N GLU A 41 -0.61 -4.52 3.60
CA GLU A 41 -0.15 -5.16 4.84
C GLU A 41 -0.47 -4.26 6.02
N ARG A 42 -0.95 -4.86 7.13
CA ARG A 42 -1.19 -4.18 8.41
C ARG A 42 -0.83 -5.12 9.55
N ASP A 43 -0.17 -4.59 10.57
CA ASP A 43 0.23 -5.30 11.78
C ASP A 43 -0.27 -4.58 13.05
N ASP A 44 0.46 -4.65 14.17
CA ASP A 44 0.22 -4.09 15.52
C ASP A 44 -1.03 -3.21 15.73
N ARG A 45 -1.18 -2.10 14.99
CA ARG A 45 -2.31 -1.16 15.10
C ARG A 45 -3.35 -1.41 14.01
N LEU A 46 -4.06 -2.53 14.12
CA LEU A 46 -5.16 -2.89 13.22
C LEU A 46 -6.39 -1.98 13.47
N PRO A 47 -6.82 -1.17 12.49
CA PRO A 47 -8.07 -0.42 12.60
C PRO A 47 -9.28 -1.33 12.35
N GLU A 48 -10.48 -0.74 12.44
CA GLU A 48 -11.72 -1.41 12.03
C GLU A 48 -11.65 -1.91 10.57
N LEU A 49 -12.32 -3.03 10.30
CA LEU A 49 -12.32 -3.66 8.97
C LEU A 49 -12.74 -2.68 7.85
N SER A 50 -13.68 -1.78 8.13
CA SER A 50 -14.10 -0.75 7.16
C SER A 50 -12.94 0.14 6.70
N CYS A 51 -12.05 0.54 7.62
CA CYS A 51 -10.89 1.35 7.31
C CYS A 51 -9.89 0.58 6.44
N LEU A 52 -9.67 -0.71 6.75
CA LEU A 52 -8.84 -1.59 5.92
C LEU A 52 -9.40 -1.71 4.49
N LEU A 53 -10.71 -1.85 4.36
CA LEU A 53 -11.37 -1.91 3.06
C LEU A 53 -11.25 -0.59 2.29
N ASP A 54 -11.25 0.55 2.97
CA ASP A 54 -11.01 1.87 2.34
C ASP A 54 -9.58 2.00 1.81
N GLU A 55 -8.58 1.52 2.54
CA GLU A 55 -7.19 1.48 2.06
C GLU A 55 -7.05 0.61 0.80
N VAL A 56 -7.67 -0.58 0.79
CA VAL A 56 -7.69 -1.45 -0.40
C VAL A 56 -8.41 -0.77 -1.57
N ARG A 57 -9.48 -0.02 -1.33
CA ARG A 57 -10.18 0.74 -2.38
C ARG A 57 -9.29 1.84 -2.97
N ALA A 58 -8.52 2.55 -2.14
CA ALA A 58 -7.59 3.58 -2.59
C ALA A 58 -6.51 2.99 -3.50
N VAL A 59 -5.87 1.88 -3.09
CA VAL A 59 -4.89 1.16 -3.92
C VAL A 59 -5.50 0.72 -5.25
N ARG A 60 -6.71 0.13 -5.22
CA ARG A 60 -7.41 -0.30 -6.44
C ARG A 60 -7.71 0.87 -7.39
N ALA A 61 -8.01 2.06 -6.86
CA ALA A 61 -8.25 3.24 -7.69
C ALA A 61 -6.98 3.64 -8.46
N VAL A 62 -5.84 3.74 -7.76
CA VAL A 62 -4.54 4.03 -8.37
C VAL A 62 -4.18 3.01 -9.46
N VAL A 63 -4.40 1.72 -9.19
CA VAL A 63 -4.11 0.65 -10.16
C VAL A 63 -4.94 0.80 -11.43
N ARG A 64 -6.26 1.05 -11.31
CA ARG A 64 -7.13 1.27 -12.47
C ARG A 64 -6.72 2.51 -13.27
N ASP A 65 -6.40 3.59 -12.58
CA ASP A 65 -6.01 4.85 -13.22
C ASP A 65 -4.67 4.72 -13.96
N ALA A 66 -3.72 3.98 -13.38
CA ALA A 66 -2.37 3.81 -13.96
C ALA A 66 -2.33 2.82 -15.12
N MET A 67 -3.16 1.76 -15.07
CA MET A 67 -3.12 0.68 -16.06
C MET A 67 -4.14 0.82 -17.18
N GLY A 68 -4.98 1.86 -17.11
CA GLY A 68 -6.16 1.99 -17.95
C GLY A 68 -7.24 1.00 -17.50
N ALA A 69 -8.49 1.43 -17.50
CA ALA A 69 -9.59 0.49 -17.31
C ALA A 69 -9.55 -0.54 -18.45
N ALA A 70 -9.46 -1.82 -18.11
CA ALA A 70 -9.86 -2.90 -19.00
C ALA A 70 -11.39 -2.83 -19.21
#